data_AF-A0A4Y4CV19-F1
#
_entry.id   AF-A0A4Y4CV19-F1
#
_cell.length_a   1.000
_cell.length_b   1.000
_cell.length_c   1.000
_cell.angle_alpha   90.00
_cell.angle_beta   90.00
_cell.angle_gamma   90.00
#
_symmetry.space_group_name_H-M   'P 1'
#
loop_
_entity.id
_entity.type
_entity.pdbx_description
1 polymer ?
#
loop_
_entity_poly.entity_id
_entity_poly.type
_entity_poly.pdbx_seq_one_letter_code
_entity_poly.pdbx_strand_id
1 'polypeptide(L)'
;MRHRFTLFLLSLALAACSSLSSKPKDESYKLENFTPDSPYEQSFEVGPAAACEAGRRALLSQGYLIDESKVDAVRARKYFQPDRSTQVQLTFSLFCLAEGDGAAVYANVRQVREELKAGSASTGLSVTGIGSLSLPFGGNNESLVKVGEETVTDAEFYGRFFALMQTFIR
;
A
#
# COMPACT_ATOMS: atom_id res chain seq x y z
N MET A 1 43.06 29.87 -36.14
CA MET A 1 43.13 29.64 -34.67
C MET A 1 41.84 29.96 -33.90
N ARG A 2 40.89 30.75 -34.44
CA ARG A 2 39.63 31.12 -33.76
C ARG A 2 38.58 30.00 -33.62
N HIS A 3 38.45 29.08 -34.59
CA HIS A 3 37.46 27.99 -34.53
C HIS A 3 37.74 26.90 -33.50
N ARG A 4 39.02 26.68 -33.14
CA ARG A 4 39.39 25.69 -32.12
C ARG A 4 39.00 26.13 -30.71
N PHE A 5 38.95 27.43 -30.46
CA PHE A 5 38.50 28.00 -29.19
C PHE A 5 36.98 27.94 -29.04
N THR A 6 36.23 28.14 -30.12
CA THR A 6 34.75 28.11 -30.10
C THR A 6 34.20 26.71 -29.84
N LEU A 7 34.86 25.67 -30.35
CA LEU A 7 34.49 24.28 -30.10
C LEU A 7 34.73 23.84 -28.65
N PHE A 8 35.78 24.37 -28.00
CA PHE A 8 36.11 24.02 -26.61
C PHE A 8 35.16 24.66 -25.59
N LEU A 9 34.64 25.86 -25.89
CA LEU A 9 33.63 26.55 -25.07
C LEU A 9 32.25 25.90 -25.15
N LEU A 10 31.89 25.29 -26.29
CA LEU A 10 30.60 24.61 -26.46
C LEU A 10 30.54 23.26 -25.72
N SER A 11 31.68 22.55 -25.64
CA SER A 11 31.77 21.28 -24.88
C SER A 11 31.67 21.46 -23.37
N LEU A 12 32.08 22.61 -22.83
CA LEU A 12 32.01 22.87 -21.38
C LEU A 12 30.59 23.29 -20.93
N ALA A 13 29.79 23.84 -21.83
CA ALA A 13 28.40 24.21 -21.56
C ALA A 13 27.46 23.00 -21.47
N LEU A 14 27.74 21.90 -22.19
CA LEU A 14 26.92 20.68 -22.12
C LEU A 14 27.19 19.79 -20.89
N ALA A 15 28.31 19.98 -20.20
CA ALA A 15 28.65 19.21 -19.00
C ALA A 15 28.04 19.79 -17.70
N ALA A 16 27.46 20.98 -17.74
CA ALA A 16 26.94 21.69 -16.57
C ALA A 16 25.45 21.42 -16.26
N CYS A 17 24.71 20.74 -17.14
CA CYS A 17 23.29 20.46 -16.94
C CYS A 17 22.99 19.07 -16.35
N SER A 18 24.00 18.22 -16.14
CA SER A 18 23.82 16.85 -15.64
C SER A 18 23.96 16.69 -14.12
N SER A 19 24.24 17.76 -13.37
CA SER A 19 24.52 17.71 -11.92
C SER A 19 23.40 18.25 -11.01
N LEU A 20 22.24 18.63 -11.56
CA LEU A 20 21.11 19.17 -10.79
C LEU A 20 19.90 18.24 -10.83
N SER A 21 20.06 17.01 -10.35
CA SER A 21 18.91 16.22 -9.90
C SER A 21 19.33 15.33 -8.74
N SER A 22 19.67 15.97 -7.62
CA SER A 22 19.62 15.28 -6.33
C SER A 22 18.14 14.99 -6.06
N LYS A 23 17.67 13.80 -6.47
CA LYS A 23 16.40 13.28 -5.93
C LYS A 23 16.52 13.36 -4.40
N PRO A 24 15.58 13.99 -3.69
CA PRO A 24 15.58 13.96 -2.24
C PRO A 24 15.67 12.51 -1.79
N LYS A 25 16.59 12.21 -0.86
CA LYS A 25 16.56 10.93 -0.16
C LYS A 25 15.20 10.87 0.54
N ASP A 26 14.42 9.85 0.20
CA ASP A 26 13.13 9.59 0.80
C ASP A 26 13.36 9.22 2.28
N GLU A 27 13.30 10.21 3.16
CA GLU A 27 13.49 10.04 4.61
C GLU A 27 12.12 9.80 5.25
N SER A 28 11.49 8.70 4.89
CA SER A 28 10.14 8.31 5.36
C SER A 28 10.00 8.31 6.89
N TYR A 29 11.07 8.04 7.62
CA TYR A 29 11.08 8.13 9.09
C TYR A 29 10.77 9.53 9.65
N LYS A 30 10.98 10.60 8.86
CA LYS A 30 10.66 11.97 9.28
C LYS A 30 9.17 12.29 9.23
N LEU A 31 8.39 11.45 8.53
CA LEU A 31 6.93 11.54 8.53
C LEU A 31 6.35 10.89 9.80
N GLU A 32 7.15 10.09 10.52
CA GLU A 32 6.74 9.45 11.76
C GLU A 32 6.84 10.43 12.93
N ASN A 33 5.80 10.44 13.77
CA ASN A 33 5.73 11.27 14.95
C ASN A 33 5.18 10.43 16.10
N PHE A 34 6.05 9.97 16.99
CA PHE A 34 5.70 9.11 18.12
C PHE A 34 4.92 9.90 19.19
N THR A 35 3.63 10.12 18.96
CA THR A 35 2.74 10.79 19.91
C THR A 35 2.11 9.80 20.88
N PRO A 36 1.92 10.18 22.16
CA PRO A 36 1.22 9.34 23.14
C PRO A 36 -0.25 9.10 22.78
N ASP A 37 -0.88 10.07 22.11
CA ASP A 37 -2.25 9.94 21.60
C ASP A 37 -2.20 9.23 20.24
N SER A 38 -2.54 7.95 20.24
CA SER A 38 -2.42 7.05 19.10
C SER A 38 -3.83 6.67 18.61
N PRO A 39 -4.18 6.93 17.34
CA PRO A 39 -5.47 6.50 16.80
C PRO A 39 -5.57 4.98 16.61
N TYR A 40 -4.45 4.27 16.76
CA TYR A 40 -4.34 2.83 16.50
C TYR A 40 -4.70 1.97 17.70
N GLU A 41 -5.08 2.55 18.83
CA GLU A 41 -5.29 1.85 20.11
C GLU A 41 -6.60 2.26 20.77
N GLN A 42 -7.29 1.29 21.38
CA GLN A 42 -8.41 1.56 22.28
C GLN A 42 -8.51 0.48 23.37
N SER A 43 -8.74 0.91 24.62
CA SER A 43 -8.99 0.03 25.76
C SER A 43 -10.47 -0.40 25.85
N PHE A 44 -10.68 -1.61 26.32
CA PHE A 44 -12.00 -2.23 26.50
C PHE A 44 -12.09 -2.94 27.84
N GLU A 45 -13.25 -2.84 28.49
CA GLU A 45 -13.57 -3.46 29.78
C GLU A 45 -13.91 -4.96 29.66
N VAL A 46 -13.22 -5.68 28.77
CA VAL A 46 -13.35 -7.13 28.58
C VAL A 46 -11.98 -7.76 28.34
N GLY A 47 -11.86 -9.05 28.66
CA GLY A 47 -10.61 -9.77 28.44
C GLY A 47 -10.19 -9.83 26.96
N PRO A 48 -8.89 -10.02 26.66
CA PRO A 48 -8.33 -9.92 25.30
C PRO A 48 -9.02 -10.82 24.27
N ALA A 49 -9.38 -12.04 24.71
CA ALA A 49 -10.08 -13.00 23.86
C ALA A 49 -11.44 -12.48 23.41
N ALA A 50 -12.20 -11.85 24.31
CA ALA A 50 -13.51 -11.28 24.00
C ALA A 50 -13.38 -10.02 23.12
N ALA A 51 -12.39 -9.18 23.39
CA ALA A 51 -12.11 -7.99 22.57
C ALA A 51 -11.77 -8.38 21.11
N CYS A 52 -10.89 -9.37 20.91
CA CYS A 52 -10.53 -9.85 19.56
C CYS A 52 -11.69 -10.58 18.87
N GLU A 53 -12.55 -11.25 19.63
CA GLU A 53 -13.79 -11.84 19.10
C GLU A 53 -14.74 -10.75 18.59
N ALA A 54 -14.94 -9.69 19.36
CA ALA A 54 -15.73 -8.52 18.96
C ALA A 54 -15.13 -7.83 17.72
N GLY A 55 -13.80 -7.67 17.67
CA GLY A 55 -13.10 -7.13 16.50
C GLY A 55 -13.28 -7.98 15.25
N ARG A 56 -13.20 -9.31 15.38
CA ARG A 56 -13.49 -10.25 14.29
C ARG A 56 -14.92 -10.10 13.79
N ARG A 57 -15.91 -10.00 14.68
CA ARG A 57 -17.32 -9.77 14.30
C ARG A 57 -17.51 -8.44 13.60
N ALA A 58 -16.89 -7.37 14.10
CA ALA A 58 -16.92 -6.06 13.48
C ALA A 58 -16.38 -6.12 12.05
N LEU A 59 -15.20 -6.71 11.84
CA LEU A 59 -14.61 -6.87 10.50
C LEU A 59 -15.51 -7.69 9.56
N LEU A 60 -16.04 -8.82 10.03
CA LEU A 60 -16.98 -9.64 9.26
C LEU A 60 -18.25 -8.85 8.88
N SER A 61 -18.79 -8.03 9.79
CA SER A 61 -19.96 -7.20 9.52
C SER A 61 -19.72 -6.13 8.43
N GLN A 62 -18.46 -5.73 8.24
CA GLN A 62 -18.04 -4.80 7.20
C GLN A 62 -17.62 -5.50 5.90
N GLY A 63 -17.79 -6.82 5.80
CA GLY A 63 -17.47 -7.61 4.60
C GLY A 63 -15.98 -7.85 4.41
N TYR A 64 -15.18 -7.82 5.48
CA TYR A 64 -13.80 -8.30 5.44
C TYR A 64 -13.73 -9.82 5.44
N LEU A 65 -12.79 -10.38 4.68
CA LEU A 65 -12.43 -11.79 4.71
C LEU A 65 -11.39 -12.00 5.81
N ILE A 66 -11.62 -12.95 6.72
CA ILE A 66 -10.66 -13.29 7.77
C ILE A 66 -9.57 -14.18 7.19
N ASP A 67 -8.32 -13.71 7.23
CA ASP A 67 -7.15 -14.49 6.80
C ASP A 67 -6.57 -15.29 7.97
N GLU A 68 -6.59 -14.73 9.17
CA GLU A 68 -6.06 -15.36 10.39
C GLU A 68 -6.90 -14.96 11.61
N SER A 69 -7.19 -15.91 12.49
CA SER A 69 -7.84 -15.65 13.79
C SER A 69 -7.17 -16.50 14.87
N LYS A 70 -6.57 -15.80 15.84
CA LYS A 70 -6.03 -16.33 17.09
C LYS A 70 -6.88 -15.80 18.25
N VAL A 71 -6.55 -16.23 19.47
CA VAL A 71 -7.21 -15.75 20.69
C VAL A 71 -6.94 -14.26 20.92
N ASP A 72 -5.74 -13.79 20.57
CA ASP A 72 -5.20 -12.45 20.84
C ASP A 72 -4.89 -11.66 19.57
N ALA A 73 -5.21 -12.19 18.38
CA ALA A 73 -4.95 -11.51 17.12
C ALA A 73 -5.94 -11.89 16.02
N VAL A 74 -6.28 -10.93 15.17
CA VAL A 74 -7.15 -11.14 14.00
C VAL A 74 -6.56 -10.41 12.80
N ARG A 75 -6.43 -11.09 11.66
CA ARG A 75 -6.05 -10.47 10.39
C ARG A 75 -7.17 -10.66 9.38
N ALA A 76 -7.52 -9.58 8.70
CA ALA A 76 -8.58 -9.60 7.71
C ALA A 76 -8.27 -8.67 6.55
N ARG A 77 -8.88 -8.92 5.40
CA ARG A 77 -8.70 -8.10 4.20
C ARG A 77 -9.98 -7.84 3.45
N LYS A 78 -10.04 -6.69 2.79
CA LYS A 78 -11.15 -6.28 1.92
C LYS A 78 -10.61 -5.63 0.66
N TYR A 79 -11.28 -5.94 -0.44
CA TYR A 79 -10.93 -5.44 -1.76
C TYR A 79 -11.91 -4.37 -2.20
N PHE A 80 -11.36 -3.36 -2.88
CA PHE A 80 -12.09 -2.28 -3.49
C PHE A 80 -11.58 -2.12 -4.93
N GLN A 81 -12.49 -1.79 -5.84
CA GLN A 81 -12.17 -1.47 -7.22
C GLN A 81 -12.81 -0.12 -7.56
N PRO A 82 -12.13 1.01 -7.24
CA PRO A 82 -12.68 2.34 -7.50
C PRO A 82 -12.96 2.58 -8.98
N ASP A 83 -12.12 2.02 -9.86
CA ASP A 83 -12.23 2.07 -11.30
C ASP A 83 -11.71 0.75 -11.92
N ARG A 84 -11.86 0.58 -13.24
CA ARG A 84 -11.52 -0.69 -13.91
C ARG A 84 -10.03 -1.04 -13.88
N SER A 85 -9.15 -0.06 -13.71
CA SER A 85 -7.69 -0.22 -13.74
C SER A 85 -7.03 -0.22 -12.37
N THR A 86 -7.75 0.20 -11.32
CA THR A 86 -7.22 0.28 -9.96
C THR A 86 -7.85 -0.79 -9.08
N GLN A 87 -7.00 -1.56 -8.40
CA GLN A 87 -7.40 -2.41 -7.29
C GLN A 87 -6.80 -1.87 -6.00
N VAL A 88 -7.63 -1.72 -4.96
CA VAL A 88 -7.21 -1.31 -3.62
C VAL A 88 -7.50 -2.44 -2.65
N GLN A 89 -6.52 -2.81 -1.83
CA GLN A 89 -6.69 -3.78 -0.75
C GLN A 89 -6.46 -3.09 0.59
N LEU A 90 -7.41 -3.22 1.52
CA LEU A 90 -7.21 -2.89 2.92
C LEU A 90 -6.96 -4.18 3.71
N THR A 91 -5.85 -4.22 4.43
CA THR A 91 -5.49 -5.33 5.33
C THR A 91 -5.50 -4.84 6.76
N PHE A 92 -6.50 -5.27 7.53
CA PHE A 92 -6.60 -5.05 8.97
C PHE A 92 -5.78 -6.09 9.73
N SER A 93 -5.02 -5.64 10.72
CA SER A 93 -4.38 -6.46 11.73
C SER A 93 -4.78 -5.93 13.09
N LEU A 94 -5.43 -6.76 13.90
CA LEU A 94 -5.83 -6.48 15.27
C LEU A 94 -4.99 -7.34 16.22
N PHE A 95 -4.55 -6.76 17.32
CA PHE A 95 -3.89 -7.43 18.42
C PHE A 95 -4.53 -7.00 19.73
N CYS A 96 -4.95 -7.96 20.54
CA CYS A 96 -5.61 -7.71 21.82
C CYS A 96 -4.70 -8.18 22.94
N LEU A 97 -4.28 -7.24 23.80
CA LEU A 97 -3.38 -7.49 24.91
C LEU A 97 -4.10 -7.24 26.23
N ALA A 98 -3.73 -7.97 27.28
CA ALA A 98 -4.30 -7.75 28.60
C ALA A 98 -3.84 -6.40 29.17
N GLU A 99 -4.77 -5.62 29.68
CA GLU A 99 -4.51 -4.33 30.32
C GLU A 99 -5.37 -4.21 31.58
N GLY A 100 -4.74 -4.34 32.75
CA GLY A 100 -5.46 -4.40 34.02
C GLY A 100 -6.49 -5.54 34.04
N ASP A 101 -7.74 -5.21 34.33
CA ASP A 101 -8.88 -6.15 34.30
C ASP A 101 -9.55 -6.27 32.92
N GLY A 102 -9.09 -5.48 31.93
CA GLY A 102 -9.60 -5.42 30.57
C GLY A 102 -8.57 -5.78 29.51
N ALA A 103 -8.70 -5.16 28.34
CA ALA A 103 -7.78 -5.35 27.22
C ALA A 103 -7.57 -4.06 26.43
N ALA A 104 -6.33 -3.85 25.98
CA ALA A 104 -6.02 -2.88 24.94
C ALA A 104 -6.03 -3.56 23.58
N VAL A 105 -6.73 -2.96 22.61
CA VAL A 105 -6.77 -3.43 21.23
C VAL A 105 -5.98 -2.47 20.35
N TYR A 106 -4.96 -3.02 19.70
CA TYR A 106 -4.14 -2.34 18.72
C TYR A 106 -4.58 -2.73 17.32
N ALA A 107 -4.99 -1.75 16.51
CA ALA A 107 -5.44 -1.92 15.15
C ALA A 107 -4.47 -1.23 14.17
N ASN A 108 -4.00 -1.98 13.17
CA ASN A 108 -3.26 -1.43 12.05
C ASN A 108 -3.95 -1.78 10.75
N VAL A 109 -4.10 -0.78 9.87
CA VAL A 109 -4.63 -1.00 8.53
C VAL A 109 -3.62 -0.58 7.50
N ARG A 110 -3.32 -1.51 6.61
CA ARG A 110 -2.46 -1.25 5.46
C ARG A 110 -3.27 -1.21 4.18
N GLN A 111 -3.13 -0.11 3.45
CA GLN A 111 -3.71 0.10 2.14
C GLN A 111 -2.66 -0.21 1.06
N VAL A 112 -3.01 -1.09 0.12
CA VAL A 112 -2.20 -1.38 -1.06
C VAL A 112 -2.98 -0.94 -2.29
N ARG A 113 -2.38 -0.10 -3.12
CA ARG A 113 -2.93 0.31 -4.42
C ARG A 113 -2.15 -0.38 -5.54
N GLU A 114 -2.86 -1.12 -6.36
CA GLU A 114 -2.35 -1.79 -7.55
C GLU A 114 -3.02 -1.19 -8.78
N GLU A 115 -2.24 -0.93 -9.82
CA GLU A 115 -2.76 -0.42 -11.10
C GLU A 115 -2.35 -1.36 -12.23
N LEU A 116 -3.23 -1.50 -13.22
CA LEU A 116 -2.93 -2.23 -14.45
C LEU A 116 -1.88 -1.45 -15.25
N LYS A 117 -0.71 -2.05 -15.42
CA LYS A 117 0.29 -1.57 -16.37
C LYS A 117 0.19 -2.39 -17.64
N ALA A 118 -0.14 -1.73 -18.75
CA ALA A 118 -0.11 -2.34 -20.06
C ALA A 118 1.33 -2.78 -20.37
N GLY A 119 1.55 -4.10 -20.49
CA GLY A 119 2.82 -4.65 -20.91
C GLY A 119 3.01 -4.45 -22.42
N SER A 120 3.93 -3.58 -22.83
CA SER A 120 4.39 -3.51 -24.22
C SER A 120 5.33 -4.70 -24.50
N ALA A 121 4.77 -5.89 -24.73
CA ALA A 121 5.55 -7.03 -25.19
C ALA A 121 5.81 -6.90 -26.70
N SER A 122 6.91 -6.24 -27.09
CA SER A 122 7.43 -6.28 -28.46
C SER A 122 8.44 -7.43 -28.58
N THR A 123 7.97 -8.65 -28.82
CA THR A 123 8.82 -9.79 -29.20
C THR A 123 9.12 -9.69 -30.70
N GLY A 124 10.12 -8.89 -31.05
CA GLY A 124 10.74 -8.93 -32.37
C GLY A 124 11.63 -10.16 -32.49
N LEU A 125 11.11 -11.25 -33.06
CA LEU A 125 11.94 -12.37 -33.52
C LEU A 125 12.44 -12.05 -34.93
N SER A 126 13.70 -11.62 -35.05
CA SER A 126 14.36 -11.45 -36.35
C SER A 126 14.81 -12.81 -36.88
N VAL A 127 13.97 -13.44 -37.70
CA VAL A 127 14.40 -14.56 -38.56
C VAL A 127 14.96 -13.96 -39.84
N THR A 128 16.28 -14.08 -40.03
CA THR A 128 16.94 -13.77 -41.31
C THR A 128 16.50 -14.79 -42.35
N GLY A 129 15.45 -14.46 -43.09
CA GLY A 129 14.98 -15.26 -44.21
C GLY A 129 13.48 -15.15 -44.43
N ILE A 130 13.11 -14.20 -45.30
CA ILE A 130 11.88 -14.18 -46.09
C ILE A 130 10.55 -14.08 -45.30
N GLY A 131 10.04 -12.85 -45.16
CA GLY A 131 8.62 -12.57 -44.89
C GLY A 131 8.24 -12.41 -43.41
N SER A 132 8.08 -11.16 -42.95
CA SER A 132 7.49 -10.85 -41.65
C SER A 132 5.98 -11.09 -41.69
N LEU A 133 5.49 -12.13 -41.02
CA LEU A 133 4.06 -12.31 -40.75
C LEU A 133 3.76 -11.79 -39.34
N SER A 134 3.34 -10.54 -39.23
CA SER A 134 2.80 -9.97 -38.00
C SER A 134 1.32 -10.38 -37.87
N LEU A 135 1.06 -11.46 -37.14
CA LEU A 135 -0.29 -11.80 -36.69
C LEU A 135 -0.53 -11.15 -35.31
N PRO A 136 -1.36 -10.09 -35.21
CA PRO A 136 -1.70 -9.50 -33.93
C PRO A 136 -2.77 -10.37 -33.28
N PHE A 137 -2.35 -11.43 -32.58
CA PHE A 137 -3.22 -12.05 -31.60
C PHE A 137 -3.27 -11.13 -30.38
N GLY A 138 -4.34 -10.34 -30.32
CA GLY A 138 -4.65 -9.43 -29.23
C GLY A 138 -4.88 -10.18 -27.92
N GLY A 139 -3.80 -10.40 -27.18
CA GLY A 139 -3.83 -10.66 -25.75
C GLY A 139 -3.22 -9.46 -25.06
N ASN A 140 -4.04 -8.55 -24.55
CA ASN A 140 -3.60 -7.41 -23.76
C ASN A 140 -3.04 -7.98 -22.44
N ASN A 141 -1.72 -8.17 -22.33
CA ASN A 141 -1.08 -8.58 -21.08
C ASN A 141 -1.03 -7.37 -20.15
N GLU A 142 -2.17 -7.04 -19.54
CA GLU A 142 -2.28 -6.09 -18.45
C GLU A 142 -1.86 -6.81 -17.16
N SER A 143 -0.75 -6.41 -16.57
CA SER A 143 -0.29 -6.92 -15.28
C SER A 143 -0.59 -5.90 -14.20
N LEU A 144 -1.13 -6.33 -13.07
CA LEU A 144 -1.19 -5.50 -11.87
C LEU A 144 0.24 -5.24 -11.39
N VAL A 145 0.59 -3.97 -11.23
CA VAL A 145 1.84 -3.55 -10.60
C VAL A 145 1.47 -2.84 -9.30
N LYS A 146 2.13 -3.21 -8.19
CA LYS A 146 1.99 -2.53 -6.92
C LYS A 146 2.50 -1.09 -7.06
N VAL A 147 1.60 -0.12 -7.00
CA VAL A 147 1.92 1.31 -7.19
C VAL A 147 2.22 1.99 -5.86
N GLY A 148 1.63 1.52 -4.77
CA GLY A 148 1.91 2.03 -3.43
C GLY A 148 1.38 1.12 -2.32
N GLU A 149 2.04 1.19 -1.17
CA GLU A 149 1.58 0.59 0.08
C GLU A 149 1.82 1.58 1.21
N GLU A 150 0.78 1.85 1.99
CA GLU A 150 0.80 2.82 3.08
C GLU A 150 -0.04 2.33 4.26
N THR A 151 0.31 2.78 5.46
CA THR A 151 -0.54 2.62 6.64
C THR A 151 -1.62 3.69 6.59
N VAL A 152 -2.88 3.32 6.80
CA VAL A 152 -3.97 4.29 6.98
C VAL A 152 -3.72 5.03 8.29
N THR A 153 -3.64 6.36 8.24
CA THR A 153 -3.36 7.24 9.40
C THR A 153 -4.56 8.06 9.87
N ASP A 154 -5.72 7.91 9.22
CA ASP A 154 -6.95 8.66 9.53
C ASP A 154 -7.52 8.23 10.90
N ALA A 155 -7.48 9.14 11.87
CA ALA A 155 -8.00 8.90 13.22
C ALA A 155 -9.53 8.65 13.25
N GLU A 156 -10.30 9.32 12.40
CA GLU A 156 -11.75 9.09 12.35
C GLU A 156 -12.07 7.71 11.79
N PHE A 157 -11.25 7.21 10.87
CA PHE A 157 -11.38 5.86 10.35
C PHE A 157 -11.24 4.80 11.45
N TYR A 158 -10.22 4.89 12.29
CA TYR A 158 -10.07 3.98 13.43
C TYR A 158 -11.17 4.19 14.47
N GLY A 159 -11.53 5.44 14.77
CA GLY A 159 -12.63 5.75 15.69
C GLY A 159 -13.96 5.09 15.29
N ARG A 160 -14.31 5.09 14.00
CA ARG A 160 -15.51 4.38 13.50
C ARG A 160 -15.41 2.87 13.65
N PHE A 161 -14.23 2.29 13.36
CA PHE A 161 -14.01 0.84 13.53
C PHE A 161 -14.16 0.43 15.00
N PHE A 162 -13.53 1.18 15.90
CA PHE A 162 -13.55 0.97 17.33
C PHE A 162 -14.95 1.14 17.94
N ALA A 163 -15.68 2.18 17.52
CA ALA A 163 -17.08 2.36 17.89
C ALA A 163 -17.97 1.19 17.44
N LEU A 164 -17.73 0.65 16.24
CA LEU A 164 -18.43 -0.54 15.76
C LEU A 164 -18.07 -1.78 16.58
N MET A 165 -16.79 -1.96 16.89
CA MET A 165 -16.33 -3.09 17.71
C MET A 165 -16.99 -3.10 19.09
N GLN A 166 -17.15 -1.93 19.72
CA GLN A 166 -17.84 -1.78 21.00
C GLN A 166 -19.28 -2.33 20.96
N THR A 167 -19.97 -2.29 19.82
CA THR A 167 -21.33 -2.85 19.69
C THR A 167 -21.40 -4.37 19.76
N PHE A 168 -20.26 -5.06 19.57
CA PHE A 168 -20.14 -6.52 19.63
C PHE A 168 -19.64 -7.04 20.97
N ILE A 169 -19.28 -6.15 21.89
CA ILE A 169 -18.90 -6.51 23.26
C ILE A 169 -20.17 -6.82 24.04
N ARG A 170 -20.20 -7.96 24.71
CA ARG A 170 -21.34 -8.49 25.46
C ARG A 170 -21.00 -8.67 26.93
#